data_AF-A0A521MV13-F1
#
_entry.id   AF-A0A521MV13-F1
#
_cell.length_a   1.000
_cell.length_b   1.000
_cell.length_c   1.000
_cell.angle_alpha   90.00
_cell.angle_beta   90.00
_cell.angle_gamma   90.00
#
_symmetry.space_group_name_H-M   'P 1'
#
loop_
_entity.id
_entity.type
_entity.pdbx_description
1 polymer ?
#
loop_
_entity_poly.entity_id
_entity_poly.type
_entity_poly.pdbx_seq_one_letter_code
_entity_poly.pdbx_strand_id
1 'polypeptide(L)'
;MTGAAIAIGLGLVLAGCSSNPTNALAKLAHLDAGTLLVSGDVPPDVPGVDSDLLTTSLRLLTEHEGLEFWVGVTRDNQVCFIAEPAGAGAAVAGADAAASSTAPDTLSTASTGAVTGSSDGTLATCLDAQRFGLHGAYLELPSGERAWLHTEYMTVSPGWTEISANIALRG
;
A
#
# COMPACT_ATOMS: atom_id res chain seq x y z
N MET A 1 53.55 33.67 -21.77
CA MET A 1 52.10 33.97 -21.80
C MET A 1 51.37 32.63 -21.85
N THR A 2 50.92 32.14 -20.70
CA THR A 2 50.36 30.79 -20.56
C THR A 2 48.89 30.95 -20.21
N GLY A 3 48.01 30.74 -21.20
CA GLY A 3 46.57 30.86 -21.02
C GLY A 3 46.00 29.59 -20.39
N ALA A 4 45.43 29.72 -19.19
CA ALA A 4 44.69 28.66 -18.54
C ALA A 4 43.26 28.61 -19.12
N ALA A 5 42.91 27.50 -19.78
CA ALA A 5 41.54 27.23 -20.20
C ALA A 5 40.75 26.66 -19.01
N ILE A 6 39.73 27.39 -18.56
CA ILE A 6 38.80 26.94 -17.52
C ILE A 6 37.74 26.09 -18.21
N ALA A 7 37.79 24.77 -18.00
CA ALA A 7 36.73 23.85 -18.40
C ALA A 7 35.60 23.94 -17.38
N ILE A 8 34.52 24.65 -17.72
CA ILE A 8 33.26 24.64 -16.96
C ILE A 8 32.56 23.32 -17.30
N GLY A 9 32.77 22.30 -16.46
CA GLY A 9 31.99 21.07 -16.49
C GLY A 9 30.58 21.35 -15.99
N LEU A 10 29.64 21.54 -16.93
CA LEU A 10 28.22 21.51 -16.63
C LEU A 10 27.85 20.08 -16.22
N GLY A 11 27.87 19.79 -14.93
CA GLY A 11 27.21 18.63 -14.37
C GLY A 11 25.70 18.83 -14.50
N LEU A 12 25.09 18.32 -15.58
CA LEU A 12 23.65 18.07 -15.58
C LEU A 12 23.38 17.04 -14.50
N VAL A 13 22.97 17.50 -13.33
CA VAL A 13 22.21 16.69 -12.39
C VAL A 13 20.91 16.38 -13.13
N LEU A 14 20.82 15.19 -13.74
CA LEU A 14 19.53 14.63 -14.13
C LEU A 14 18.73 14.58 -12.83
N ALA A 15 17.87 15.57 -12.62
CA ALA A 15 16.80 15.47 -11.65
C ALA A 15 16.12 14.15 -11.95
N GLY A 16 16.31 13.17 -11.07
CA GLY A 16 15.72 11.85 -11.22
C GLY A 16 14.22 12.07 -11.33
N CYS A 17 13.68 11.92 -12.54
CA CYS A 17 12.25 11.84 -12.73
C CYS A 17 11.80 10.73 -11.79
N SER A 18 11.13 11.09 -10.69
CA SER A 18 10.49 10.13 -9.81
C SER A 18 9.67 9.22 -10.71
N SER A 19 10.06 7.95 -10.79
CA SER A 19 9.38 6.98 -11.64
C SER A 19 7.94 6.91 -11.17
N ASN A 20 7.02 7.50 -11.94
CA ASN A 20 5.59 7.37 -11.69
C ASN A 20 5.29 5.86 -11.56
N PRO A 21 4.60 5.38 -10.51
CA PRO A 21 4.41 3.96 -10.24
C PRO A 21 3.43 3.29 -11.24
N THR A 22 3.79 3.33 -12.52
CA THR A 22 2.96 2.93 -13.66
C THR A 22 2.60 1.46 -13.62
N ASN A 23 3.50 0.60 -13.15
CA ASN A 23 3.24 -0.84 -13.08
C ASN A 23 2.24 -1.16 -11.96
N ALA A 24 2.43 -0.59 -10.78
CA ALA A 24 1.52 -0.78 -9.65
C ALA A 24 0.13 -0.17 -9.95
N LEU A 25 0.08 1.01 -10.55
CA LEU A 25 -1.16 1.64 -11.03
C LEU A 25 -1.86 0.79 -12.11
N ALA A 26 -1.10 0.21 -13.05
CA ALA A 26 -1.67 -0.70 -14.04
C ALA A 26 -2.28 -1.93 -13.38
N LYS A 27 -1.65 -2.50 -12.34
CA LYS A 27 -2.24 -3.62 -11.57
C LYS A 27 -3.50 -3.23 -10.82
N LEU A 28 -3.53 -2.04 -10.22
CA LEU A 28 -4.73 -1.49 -9.58
C LEU A 28 -5.90 -1.33 -10.56
N ALA A 29 -5.64 -0.94 -11.81
CA ALA A 29 -6.69 -0.73 -12.81
C ALA A 29 -7.48 -2.01 -13.15
N HIS A 30 -6.91 -3.19 -12.88
CA HIS A 30 -7.56 -4.49 -13.05
C HIS A 30 -8.37 -4.95 -11.82
N LEU A 31 -8.34 -4.19 -10.72
CA LEU A 31 -9.19 -4.42 -9.56
C LEU A 31 -10.49 -3.63 -9.78
N ASP A 32 -11.34 -4.17 -10.65
CA ASP A 32 -12.58 -3.55 -11.11
C ASP A 32 -13.72 -3.75 -10.09
N ALA A 33 -13.60 -3.11 -8.93
CA ALA A 33 -14.66 -3.13 -7.90
C ALA A 33 -14.55 -2.04 -6.84
N GLY A 34 -13.41 -1.36 -6.72
CA GLY A 34 -13.21 -0.42 -5.61
C GLY A 34 -13.92 0.93 -5.83
N THR A 35 -14.62 1.42 -4.79
CA THR A 35 -15.09 2.80 -4.75
C THR A 35 -13.90 3.72 -4.58
N LEU A 36 -13.66 4.60 -5.55
CA LEU A 36 -12.70 5.68 -5.39
C LEU A 36 -13.22 6.60 -4.30
N LEU A 37 -12.36 6.94 -3.35
CA LEU A 37 -12.68 7.93 -2.34
C LEU A 37 -13.15 9.23 -3.00
N VAL A 38 -14.33 9.70 -2.62
CA VAL A 38 -14.83 11.00 -3.06
C VAL A 38 -14.01 12.05 -2.31
N SER A 39 -13.76 13.21 -2.92
CA SER A 39 -13.02 14.29 -2.26
C SER A 39 -13.69 14.64 -0.91
N GLY A 40 -13.06 14.25 0.20
CA GLY A 40 -13.59 14.44 1.56
C GLY A 40 -13.48 13.21 2.46
N ASP A 41 -13.35 12.02 1.90
CA ASP A 41 -13.11 10.80 2.69
C ASP A 41 -11.67 10.78 3.22
N VAL A 42 -11.52 10.38 4.49
CA VAL A 42 -10.22 10.27 5.14
C VAL A 42 -9.62 8.91 4.79
N PRO A 43 -8.44 8.86 4.16
CA PRO A 43 -7.77 7.59 3.87
C PRO A 43 -7.38 6.86 5.18
N PRO A 44 -7.23 5.52 5.14
CA PRO A 44 -6.68 4.76 6.26
C PRO A 44 -5.31 5.33 6.68
N ASP A 45 -5.06 5.40 7.99
CA ASP A 45 -3.73 5.64 8.56
C ASP A 45 -2.98 4.29 8.60
N VAL A 46 -2.10 4.10 7.63
CA VAL A 46 -1.30 2.91 7.37
C VAL A 46 0.13 3.08 7.93
N PRO A 47 0.40 2.55 9.13
CA PRO A 47 1.65 2.79 9.82
C PRO A 47 2.85 2.33 8.99
N GLY A 48 3.83 3.21 8.88
CA GLY A 48 5.08 2.97 8.15
C GLY A 48 4.97 3.09 6.62
N VAL A 49 3.79 3.40 6.08
CA VAL A 49 3.57 3.53 4.63
C VAL A 49 2.85 4.84 4.25
N ASP A 50 2.20 5.52 5.20
CA ASP A 50 1.40 6.73 4.95
C ASP A 50 2.13 7.84 4.21
N SER A 51 3.40 8.08 4.52
CA SER A 51 4.18 9.11 3.83
C SER A 51 4.35 8.83 2.35
N ASP A 52 4.28 7.56 1.94
CA ASP A 52 4.55 7.10 0.58
C ASP A 52 3.30 6.63 -0.17
N LEU A 53 2.18 6.43 0.51
CA LEU A 53 0.92 6.03 -0.11
C LEU A 53 0.33 7.19 -0.94
N LEU A 54 -0.03 6.90 -2.18
CA LEU A 54 -0.68 7.86 -3.06
C LEU A 54 -2.18 7.87 -2.78
N THR A 55 -2.67 8.88 -2.08
CA THR A 55 -4.09 9.01 -1.71
C THR A 55 -5.03 8.93 -2.91
N THR A 56 -4.63 9.45 -4.07
CA THR A 56 -5.42 9.38 -5.31
C THR A 56 -5.56 7.97 -5.90
N SER A 57 -4.77 7.01 -5.40
CA SER A 57 -4.80 5.60 -5.81
C SER A 57 -5.59 4.72 -4.84
N LEU A 58 -5.91 5.23 -3.64
CA LEU A 58 -6.63 4.49 -2.62
C LEU A 58 -8.06 4.21 -3.06
N ARG A 59 -8.48 2.96 -2.86
CA ARG A 59 -9.81 2.46 -3.18
C ARG A 59 -10.31 1.58 -2.05
N LEU A 60 -11.53 1.84 -1.59
CA LEU A 60 -12.25 0.91 -0.73
C LEU A 60 -12.78 -0.22 -1.60
N LEU A 61 -12.38 -1.46 -1.32
CA LEU A 61 -12.81 -2.64 -2.06
C LEU A 61 -14.11 -3.21 -1.50
N THR A 62 -14.19 -3.36 -0.18
CA THR A 62 -15.39 -3.88 0.49
C THR A 62 -15.33 -3.61 2.00
N GLU A 63 -16.48 -3.70 2.65
CA GLU A 63 -16.61 -3.76 4.10
C GLU A 63 -17.15 -5.15 4.47
N HIS A 64 -16.54 -5.81 5.44
CA HIS A 64 -16.97 -7.11 5.92
C HIS A 64 -16.70 -7.26 7.42
N GLU A 65 -17.75 -7.60 8.17
CA GLU A 65 -17.67 -7.83 9.63
C GLU A 65 -17.01 -6.69 10.43
N GLY A 66 -17.26 -5.44 10.01
CA GLY A 66 -16.69 -4.26 10.66
C GLY A 66 -15.23 -3.99 10.32
N LEU A 67 -14.68 -4.65 9.29
CA LEU A 67 -13.41 -4.31 8.67
C LEU A 67 -13.64 -3.73 7.28
N GLU A 68 -12.94 -2.64 6.98
CA GLU A 68 -12.82 -2.07 5.65
C GLU A 68 -11.54 -2.57 5.00
N PHE A 69 -11.67 -3.10 3.78
CA PHE A 69 -10.56 -3.60 2.99
C PHE A 69 -10.22 -2.61 1.88
N TRP A 70 -9.00 -2.10 1.91
CA TRP A 70 -8.53 -1.07 0.99
C TRP A 70 -7.37 -1.58 0.14
N VAL A 71 -7.20 -0.93 -1.01
CA VAL A 71 -6.00 -1.08 -1.82
C VAL A 71 -5.47 0.28 -2.24
N GLY A 72 -4.16 0.44 -2.23
CA GLY A 72 -3.49 1.66 -2.68
C GLY A 72 -2.12 1.36 -3.27
N VAL A 73 -1.48 2.40 -3.83
CA VAL A 73 -0.14 2.32 -4.41
C VAL A 73 0.81 3.31 -3.74
N THR A 74 2.05 2.89 -3.51
CA THR A 74 3.10 3.75 -2.97
C THR A 74 3.88 4.47 -4.08
N ARG A 75 4.58 5.54 -3.72
CA ARG A 75 5.55 6.22 -4.59
C ARG A 75 6.66 5.29 -5.10
N ASP A 76 6.98 4.26 -4.32
CA ASP A 76 7.98 3.23 -4.66
C ASP A 76 7.41 2.09 -5.52
N ASN A 77 6.25 2.29 -6.15
CA ASN A 77 5.65 1.35 -7.10
C ASN A 77 5.30 -0.01 -6.48
N GLN A 78 4.80 0.02 -5.24
CA GLN A 78 4.21 -1.12 -4.56
C GLN A 78 2.69 -1.00 -4.52
N VAL A 79 2.01 -2.15 -4.47
CA VAL A 79 0.57 -2.27 -4.21
C VAL A 79 0.41 -2.68 -2.75
N CYS A 80 -0.33 -1.90 -1.98
CA CYS A 80 -0.62 -2.17 -0.57
C CYS A 80 -2.06 -2.67 -0.44
N PHE A 81 -2.21 -3.80 0.23
CA PHE A 81 -3.50 -4.32 0.70
C PHE A 81 -3.63 -3.98 2.18
N ILE A 82 -4.72 -3.32 2.55
CA ILE A 82 -4.91 -2.76 3.89
C ILE A 82 -6.25 -3.27 4.43
N ALA A 83 -6.30 -3.61 5.71
CA ALA A 83 -7.52 -3.89 6.46
C ALA A 83 -7.54 -2.96 7.68
N GLU A 84 -8.66 -2.28 7.89
CA GLU A 84 -8.85 -1.33 8.98
C GLU A 84 -10.21 -1.56 9.64
N PRO A 85 -10.37 -1.37 10.96
CA PRO A 85 -11.70 -1.31 11.57
C PRO A 85 -12.55 -0.19 10.96
N ALA A 86 -13.79 -0.51 10.58
CA ALA A 86 -14.70 0.45 9.98
C ALA A 86 -14.88 1.68 10.87
N GLY A 87 -14.66 2.86 10.31
CA GLY A 87 -14.78 4.14 11.02
C GLY A 87 -13.54 4.59 11.81
N ALA A 88 -12.43 3.86 11.77
CA ALA A 88 -11.17 4.30 12.39
C ALA A 88 -10.57 5.54 11.69
N GLY A 89 -10.71 5.67 10.36
CA GLY A 89 -10.32 6.88 9.60
C GLY A 89 -11.02 8.18 10.03
N ALA A 90 -12.13 8.12 10.78
CA ALA A 90 -12.80 9.30 11.32
C ALA A 90 -12.27 9.76 12.69
N ALA A 91 -11.42 8.96 13.35
CA ALA A 91 -11.13 9.11 14.77
C ALA A 91 -9.88 9.93 15.13
N VAL A 92 -9.03 10.32 14.18
CA VAL A 92 -7.74 10.98 14.48
C VAL A 92 -7.73 12.48 14.14
N ALA A 93 -8.52 13.24 14.89
CA ALA A 93 -8.21 14.64 15.19
C ALA A 93 -7.94 14.79 16.69
N GLY A 94 -6.86 14.17 17.17
CA GLY A 94 -6.34 14.39 18.52
C GLY A 94 -6.11 13.12 19.33
N ALA A 95 -4.97 12.47 19.10
CA ALA A 95 -4.33 11.69 20.15
C ALA A 95 -2.81 11.86 20.03
N ASP A 96 -2.26 12.70 20.90
CA ASP A 96 -0.84 12.78 21.19
C ASP A 96 -0.35 11.43 21.73
N ALA A 97 -0.07 10.47 20.86
CA ALA A 97 0.64 9.25 21.20
C ALA A 97 2.13 9.51 21.01
N ALA A 98 2.83 9.71 22.13
CA ALA A 98 4.28 9.83 22.18
C ALA A 98 4.93 8.63 21.48
N ALA A 99 5.44 8.85 20.27
CA ALA A 99 6.27 7.91 19.55
C ALA A 99 7.55 7.64 20.36
N SER A 100 7.63 6.47 21.00
CA SER A 100 8.92 5.90 21.39
C SER A 100 9.64 5.47 20.12
N SER A 101 10.36 6.43 19.53
CA SER A 101 11.37 6.22 18.51
C SER A 101 12.44 5.27 19.07
N THR A 102 12.37 4.01 18.66
CA THR A 102 13.55 3.16 18.60
C THR A 102 13.79 2.90 17.13
N ALA A 103 14.72 3.64 16.53
CA ALA A 103 15.18 3.36 15.17
C ALA A 103 15.72 1.92 15.08
N PRO A 104 15.67 1.33 13.89
CA PRO A 104 16.96 1.10 13.27
C PRO A 104 17.01 1.60 11.83
N ASP A 105 18.06 2.35 11.54
CA ASP A 105 18.70 2.35 10.23
C ASP A 105 18.98 0.91 9.81
N THR A 106 18.47 0.47 8.66
CA THR A 106 19.24 -0.25 7.64
C THR A 106 18.41 -0.52 6.38
N LEU A 107 18.84 0.12 5.29
CA LEU A 107 18.91 -0.39 3.91
C LEU A 107 17.80 -1.34 3.40
N SER A 108 16.94 -0.74 2.57
CA SER A 108 16.51 -1.23 1.24
C SER A 108 16.91 -2.67 0.91
N THR A 109 16.03 -3.59 1.29
CA THR A 109 15.76 -4.76 0.47
C THR A 109 14.26 -4.73 0.25
N ALA A 110 13.81 -4.49 -0.99
CA ALA A 110 12.44 -4.82 -1.38
C ALA A 110 12.29 -6.34 -1.21
N SER A 111 11.93 -6.77 0.00
CA SER A 111 12.00 -8.15 0.43
C SER A 111 10.70 -8.45 1.16
N THR A 112 9.88 -9.26 0.49
CA THR A 112 8.91 -10.15 1.15
C THR A 112 7.88 -9.41 2.00
N GLY A 113 6.97 -8.66 1.34
CA GLY A 113 5.68 -8.24 1.88
C GLY A 113 5.70 -7.92 3.38
N ALA A 114 6.27 -6.77 3.75
CA ALA A 114 6.24 -6.34 5.12
C ALA A 114 4.79 -6.16 5.55
N VAL A 115 4.38 -6.90 6.59
CA VAL A 115 3.10 -6.68 7.27
C VAL A 115 3.35 -5.64 8.35
N THR A 116 2.73 -4.48 8.26
CA THR A 116 2.73 -3.47 9.33
C THR A 116 1.37 -3.45 10.01
N GLY A 117 1.38 -3.35 11.34
CA GLY A 117 0.18 -3.24 12.17
C GLY A 117 0.22 -1.97 13.01
N SER A 118 -0.93 -1.30 13.16
CA SER A 118 -1.10 -0.14 14.04
C SER A 118 -1.72 -0.57 15.37
N SER A 119 -1.51 0.28 16.38
CA SER A 119 -2.21 0.18 17.67
C SER A 119 -3.74 0.28 17.52
N ASP A 120 -4.19 0.94 16.44
CA ASP A 120 -5.60 1.14 16.13
C ASP A 120 -6.24 -0.04 15.37
N GLY A 121 -5.49 -1.12 15.14
CA GLY A 121 -5.98 -2.32 14.49
C GLY A 121 -5.84 -2.33 12.96
N THR A 122 -5.31 -1.25 12.37
CA THR A 122 -4.97 -1.22 10.93
C THR A 122 -3.85 -2.19 10.62
N LEU A 123 -4.02 -3.00 9.58
CA LEU A 123 -3.05 -3.95 9.06
C LEU A 123 -2.79 -3.65 7.59
N ALA A 124 -1.53 -3.72 7.15
CA ALA A 124 -1.20 -3.55 5.75
C ALA A 124 -0.06 -4.45 5.30
N THR A 125 -0.16 -4.92 4.05
CA THR A 125 0.90 -5.64 3.34
C THR A 125 1.17 -4.96 2.02
N CYS A 126 2.40 -4.50 1.80
CA CYS A 126 2.82 -3.89 0.54
C CYS A 126 3.73 -4.81 -0.26
N LEU A 127 3.40 -5.01 -1.54
CA LEU A 127 4.14 -5.87 -2.47
C LEU A 127 4.54 -5.08 -3.71
N ASP A 128 5.67 -5.39 -4.30
CA ASP A 128 5.98 -4.89 -5.64
C ASP A 128 4.91 -5.35 -6.65
N ALA A 129 4.70 -4.54 -7.70
CA ALA A 129 3.66 -4.78 -8.69
C ALA A 129 3.77 -6.15 -9.40
N GLN A 130 4.99 -6.68 -9.56
CA GLN A 130 5.21 -7.95 -10.23
C GLN A 130 4.73 -9.11 -9.35
N ARG A 131 5.13 -9.12 -8.08
CA ARG A 131 4.72 -10.14 -7.11
C ARG A 131 3.22 -10.09 -6.85
N PHE A 132 2.66 -8.90 -6.68
CA PHE A 132 1.21 -8.72 -6.59
C PHE A 132 0.49 -9.32 -7.81
N GLY A 133 0.97 -9.04 -9.03
CA GLY A 133 0.36 -9.59 -10.24
C GLY A 133 0.44 -11.12 -10.37
N LEU A 134 1.36 -11.78 -9.68
CA LEU A 134 1.52 -13.24 -9.72
C LEU A 134 0.77 -13.97 -8.59
N HIS A 135 0.63 -13.35 -7.42
CA HIS A 135 0.14 -14.03 -6.21
C HIS A 135 -0.97 -13.29 -5.48
N GLY A 136 -1.29 -12.06 -5.86
CA GLY A 136 -2.10 -11.16 -5.06
C GLY A 136 -1.37 -10.74 -3.80
N ALA A 137 -2.12 -10.26 -2.80
CA ALA A 137 -1.61 -9.88 -1.49
C ALA A 137 -2.42 -10.57 -0.38
N TYR A 138 -1.75 -10.95 0.70
CA TYR A 138 -2.38 -11.59 1.85
C TYR A 138 -2.26 -10.72 3.10
N LEU A 139 -3.28 -10.80 3.96
CA LEU A 139 -3.28 -10.28 5.32
C LEU A 139 -3.68 -11.38 6.29
N GLU A 140 -3.02 -11.43 7.45
CA GLU A 140 -3.48 -12.23 8.59
C GLU A 140 -4.29 -11.32 9.50
N LEU A 141 -5.57 -11.62 9.68
CA LEU A 141 -6.49 -10.82 10.47
C LEU A 141 -6.34 -11.16 11.97
N PRO A 142 -6.72 -10.24 12.88
CA PRO A 142 -6.63 -10.49 14.32
C PRO A 142 -7.48 -11.67 14.80
N SER A 143 -8.52 -12.04 14.02
CA SER A 143 -9.35 -13.24 14.26
C SER A 143 -8.59 -14.56 14.04
N GLY A 144 -7.42 -14.53 13.41
CA GLY A 144 -6.68 -15.70 12.93
C GLY A 144 -7.03 -16.11 11.50
N GLU A 145 -8.02 -15.47 10.89
CA GLU A 145 -8.36 -15.66 9.49
C GLU A 145 -7.30 -15.03 8.56
N ARG A 146 -7.30 -15.46 7.31
CA ARG A 146 -6.48 -14.89 6.25
C ARG A 146 -7.38 -14.23 5.22
N ALA A 147 -7.08 -12.97 4.91
CA ALA A 147 -7.64 -12.28 3.77
C ALA A 147 -6.69 -12.35 2.58
N TRP A 148 -7.23 -12.51 1.38
CA TRP A 148 -6.48 -12.53 0.14
C TRP A 148 -7.10 -11.56 -0.87
N LEU A 149 -6.33 -10.53 -1.21
CA LEU A 149 -6.58 -9.66 -2.34
C LEU A 149 -6.04 -10.33 -3.61
N HIS A 150 -6.94 -10.84 -4.44
CA HIS A 150 -6.63 -11.51 -5.70
C HIS A 150 -7.03 -10.68 -6.92
N THR A 151 -6.33 -10.89 -8.04
CA THR A 151 -6.68 -10.26 -9.33
C THR A 151 -7.69 -11.10 -10.09
N GLU A 152 -8.37 -10.50 -11.08
CA GLU A 152 -9.36 -11.17 -11.95
C GLU A 152 -8.84 -12.44 -12.67
N TYR A 153 -7.52 -12.55 -12.86
CA TYR A 153 -6.90 -13.69 -13.54
C TYR A 153 -6.58 -14.86 -12.60
N MET A 154 -6.86 -14.75 -11.30
CA MET A 154 -6.55 -15.76 -10.31
C MET A 154 -7.78 -16.61 -10.00
N THR A 155 -7.59 -17.92 -9.88
CA THR A 155 -8.66 -18.84 -9.48
C THR A 155 -8.68 -18.98 -7.97
N VAL A 156 -9.83 -18.69 -7.35
CA VAL A 156 -10.03 -18.89 -5.92
C VAL A 156 -10.12 -20.39 -5.64
N SER A 157 -9.19 -20.88 -4.81
CA SER A 157 -9.08 -22.31 -4.51
C SER A 157 -10.18 -22.76 -3.54
N PRO A 158 -10.61 -24.04 -3.59
CA PRO A 158 -11.51 -24.60 -2.59
C PRO A 158 -10.95 -24.40 -1.18
N GLY A 159 -11.77 -23.87 -0.27
CA GLY A 159 -11.38 -23.51 1.09
C GLY A 159 -11.20 -22.01 1.32
N TRP A 160 -11.33 -21.19 0.29
CA TRP A 160 -11.53 -19.74 0.40
C TRP A 160 -12.99 -19.38 0.16
N THR A 161 -13.47 -18.34 0.82
CA THR A 161 -14.81 -17.77 0.65
C THR A 161 -14.68 -16.37 0.07
N GLU A 162 -15.17 -16.16 -1.15
CA GLU A 162 -15.20 -14.83 -1.78
C GLU A 162 -16.21 -13.94 -1.05
N ILE A 163 -15.75 -12.77 -0.60
CA ILE A 163 -16.59 -11.73 0.03
C ILE A 163 -16.80 -10.54 -0.89
N SER A 164 -15.94 -10.37 -1.89
CA SER A 164 -16.08 -9.41 -2.99
C SER A 164 -15.38 -9.93 -4.24
N ALA A 165 -15.47 -9.20 -5.36
CA ALA A 165 -14.87 -9.61 -6.64
C ALA A 165 -13.36 -9.85 -6.60
N ASN A 166 -12.65 -9.25 -5.64
CA ASN A 166 -11.19 -9.35 -5.52
C ASN A 166 -10.72 -9.78 -4.13
N ILE A 167 -11.63 -10.12 -3.21
CA ILE A 167 -11.25 -10.50 -1.85
C ILE A 167 -11.91 -11.80 -1.47
N ALA A 168 -11.08 -12.72 -0.96
CA ALA A 168 -11.52 -13.96 -0.35
C ALA A 168 -10.94 -14.12 1.06
N LEU A 169 -11.69 -14.78 1.94
CA LEU A 169 -11.32 -15.09 3.32
C LEU A 169 -11.13 -16.60 3.52
N ARG A 170 -10.27 -16.96 4.49
CA ARG A 170 -10.09 -18.34 4.95
C ARG A 170 -9.77 -18.37 6.44
N GLY A 171 -10.58 -19.11 7.21
CA GLY A 171 -10.32 -19.45 8.61
C GLY A 171 -9.46 -20.68 8.82
#